data_AF-A0A9W7LAR1-F1
#
_entry.id   AF-A0A9W7LAR1-F1
#
_cell.length_a   1.000
_cell.length_b   1.000
_cell.length_c   1.000
_cell.angle_alpha   90.00
_cell.angle_beta   90.00
_cell.angle_gamma   90.00
#
_symmetry.space_group_name_H-M   'P 1'
#
loop_
_entity.id
_entity.type
_entity.pdbx_description
1 polymer ?
#
loop_
_entity_poly.entity_id
_entity_poly.type
_entity_poly.pdbx_seq_one_letter_code
_entity_poly.pdbx_strand_id
1 'polypeptide(L)'
;FLGRRAWFVLHSFAAKYPDNPSESDKAAILGLIVAFGQLYPCKLCRSHLQQQLRDPELGPPRVGSREELTVWMCELHNIVNADLGKEQQDCNAFLVDLMYLKDCGECEVKKPTLEVGVEGEVMDPNYVGPWDAGIYGRGDNMLNSILTEGELWDARDLADLVDAMEVMKRWFRAFNKKEIKRMKEVLVKGGKEEREGMGKRLTEVVGKALEGMDKEGLWD
;
A
#
# COMPACT_ATOMS: atom_id res chain seq x y z
N PHE A 1 13.05 23.21 -12.07
CA PHE A 1 11.80 22.64 -12.65
C PHE A 1 11.28 21.48 -11.82
N LEU A 2 12.08 20.42 -11.61
CA LEU A 2 11.69 19.23 -10.84
C LEU A 2 11.19 19.53 -9.41
N GLY A 3 11.92 20.33 -8.63
CA GLY A 3 11.54 20.67 -7.25
C GLY A 3 10.12 21.24 -7.12
N ARG A 4 9.77 22.24 -7.94
CA ARG A 4 8.42 22.84 -7.91
C ARG A 4 7.32 21.82 -8.20
N ARG A 5 7.54 20.92 -9.16
CA ARG A 5 6.56 19.88 -9.53
C ARG A 5 6.44 18.82 -8.44
N ALA A 6 7.56 18.40 -7.85
CA ALA A 6 7.58 17.47 -6.74
C ALA A 6 6.81 18.02 -5.53
N TRP A 7 7.07 19.27 -5.15
CA TRP A 7 6.33 19.92 -4.06
C TRP A 7 4.85 20.07 -4.37
N PHE A 8 4.49 20.43 -5.60
CA PHE A 8 3.08 20.47 -6.00
C PHE A 8 2.40 19.11 -5.79
N VAL A 9 3.02 18.02 -6.24
CA VAL A 9 2.48 16.66 -6.05
C VAL A 9 2.36 16.30 -4.56
N LEU A 10 3.40 16.53 -3.77
CA LEU A 10 3.40 16.21 -2.33
C LEU A 10 2.34 17.00 -1.55
N HIS A 11 2.22 18.30 -1.83
CA HIS A 11 1.19 19.15 -1.23
C HIS A 11 -0.21 18.78 -1.72
N SER A 12 -0.38 18.36 -2.98
CA SER A 12 -1.67 17.84 -3.46
C SER A 12 -2.07 16.53 -2.78
N PHE A 13 -1.12 15.63 -2.50
CA PHE A 13 -1.41 14.43 -1.69
C PHE A 13 -1.87 14.81 -0.29
N ALA A 14 -1.19 15.76 0.38
CA ALA A 14 -1.58 16.21 1.70
C ALA A 14 -2.96 16.89 1.71
N ALA A 15 -3.22 17.80 0.76
CA ALA A 15 -4.50 18.50 0.65
C ALA A 15 -5.69 17.57 0.32
N LYS A 16 -5.45 16.45 -0.37
CA LYS A 16 -6.49 15.46 -0.69
C LYS A 16 -6.49 14.24 0.25
N TYR A 17 -5.65 14.24 1.28
CA TYR A 17 -5.62 13.19 2.29
C TYR A 17 -6.94 13.18 3.08
N PRO A 18 -7.44 12.01 3.54
CA PRO A 18 -8.70 11.97 4.27
C PRO A 18 -8.63 12.68 5.62
N ASP A 19 -9.73 13.30 6.05
CA ASP A 19 -9.84 13.84 7.41
C ASP A 19 -9.82 12.73 8.47
N ASN A 20 -10.33 11.53 8.14
CA ASN A 20 -10.31 10.33 8.97
C ASN A 20 -9.62 9.18 8.20
N PRO A 21 -8.28 9.14 8.14
CA PRO A 21 -7.54 8.17 7.35
C PRO A 21 -7.58 6.77 7.95
N SER A 22 -7.69 5.76 7.08
CA SER A 22 -7.51 4.36 7.46
C SER A 22 -6.04 4.04 7.73
N GLU A 23 -5.76 2.88 8.35
CA GLU A 23 -4.38 2.41 8.52
C GLU A 23 -3.67 2.17 7.19
N SER A 24 -4.41 1.81 6.14
CA SER A 24 -3.88 1.69 4.77
C SER A 24 -3.47 3.05 4.21
N ASP A 25 -4.27 4.09 4.41
CA ASP A 25 -3.95 5.46 3.97
C ASP A 25 -2.69 5.98 4.66
N LYS A 26 -2.58 5.77 5.99
CA LYS A 26 -1.41 6.12 6.79
C LYS A 26 -0.17 5.37 6.30
N ALA A 27 -0.27 4.07 6.08
CA ALA A 27 0.84 3.27 5.57
C ALA A 27 1.27 3.72 4.16
N ALA A 28 0.32 4.04 3.29
CA ALA A 28 0.58 4.49 1.93
C ALA A 28 1.30 5.84 1.90
N ILE A 29 0.86 6.84 2.66
CA ILE A 29 1.50 8.15 2.68
C ILE A 29 2.89 8.11 3.32
N LEU A 30 3.07 7.32 4.39
CA LEU A 30 4.39 7.07 4.98
C LEU A 30 5.32 6.39 3.97
N GLY A 31 4.82 5.38 3.26
CA GLY A 31 5.52 4.70 2.17
C GLY A 31 5.94 5.67 1.06
N LEU A 32 5.07 6.59 0.67
CA LEU A 32 5.38 7.64 -0.30
C LEU A 32 6.53 8.53 0.17
N ILE A 33 6.48 9.02 1.42
CA ILE A 33 7.52 9.89 1.99
C ILE A 33 8.87 9.17 2.02
N VAL A 34 8.89 7.91 2.47
CA VAL A 34 10.09 7.07 2.50
C VAL A 34 10.64 6.85 1.08
N ALA A 35 9.77 6.51 0.12
CA ALA A 35 10.16 6.32 -1.27
C ALA A 35 10.72 7.61 -1.89
N PHE A 36 10.12 8.77 -1.60
CA PHE A 36 10.65 10.08 -2.00
C PHE A 36 12.04 10.32 -1.41
N GLY A 37 12.21 10.10 -0.10
CA GLY A 37 13.51 10.19 0.57
C GLY A 37 14.57 9.25 -0.03
N GLN A 38 14.19 8.09 -0.55
CA GLN A 38 15.12 7.13 -1.14
C GLN A 38 15.42 7.39 -2.63
N LEU A 39 14.43 7.83 -3.40
CA LEU A 39 14.46 7.81 -4.87
C LEU A 39 14.47 9.19 -5.52
N TYR A 40 14.39 10.28 -4.75
CA TYR A 40 14.39 11.62 -5.34
C TYR A 40 15.56 11.82 -6.32
N PRO A 41 15.30 12.18 -7.60
CA PRO A 41 16.30 12.07 -8.68
C PRO A 41 17.24 13.28 -8.72
N CYS A 42 17.73 13.68 -7.56
CA CYS A 42 18.79 14.65 -7.34
C CYS A 42 19.61 14.17 -6.14
N LYS A 43 20.85 13.71 -6.34
CA LYS A 43 21.68 13.10 -5.28
C LYS A 43 21.83 13.99 -4.06
N LEU A 44 22.15 15.28 -4.28
CA LEU A 44 22.34 16.27 -3.20
C LEU A 44 21.02 16.54 -2.48
N CYS A 45 19.96 16.89 -3.23
CA CYS A 45 18.64 17.17 -2.68
C CYS A 45 18.10 15.99 -1.88
N ARG A 46 18.30 14.76 -2.36
CA ARG A 46 17.91 13.53 -1.69
C ARG A 46 18.64 13.37 -0.35
N SER A 47 19.95 13.58 -0.33
CA SER A 47 20.73 13.51 0.91
C SER A 47 20.26 14.54 1.94
N HIS A 48 19.93 15.76 1.50
CA HIS A 48 19.40 16.79 2.39
C HIS A 48 17.99 16.43 2.87
N LEU A 49 17.09 15.97 1.99
CA LEU A 49 15.76 15.51 2.38
C LEU A 49 15.83 14.40 3.44
N GLN A 50 16.74 13.43 3.29
CA GLN A 50 16.96 12.38 4.30
C GLN A 50 17.46 12.93 5.64
N GLN A 51 18.20 14.03 5.64
CA GLN A 51 18.62 14.72 6.87
C GLN A 51 17.43 15.45 7.50
N GLN A 52 16.65 16.19 6.70
CA GLN A 52 15.48 16.91 7.22
C GLN A 52 14.40 15.97 7.76
N LEU A 53 14.21 14.79 7.16
CA LEU A 53 13.31 13.76 7.69
C LEU A 53 13.79 13.16 9.03
N ARG A 54 15.03 13.42 9.44
CA ARG A 54 15.58 13.01 10.76
C ARG A 54 15.65 14.17 11.75
N ASP A 55 15.25 15.37 11.33
CA ASP A 55 15.32 16.56 12.17
C ASP A 55 14.33 16.39 13.35
N PRO A 56 14.82 16.46 14.61
CA PRO A 56 13.96 16.36 15.77
C PRO A 56 12.92 17.48 15.87
N GLU A 57 13.17 18.65 15.28
CA GLU A 57 12.21 19.77 15.28
C GLU A 57 11.04 19.52 14.31
N LEU A 58 11.29 18.86 13.17
CA LEU A 58 10.23 18.43 12.26
C LEU A 58 9.41 17.28 12.88
N GLY A 59 10.09 16.34 13.52
CA GLY A 59 9.47 15.13 14.07
C GLY A 59 8.95 14.16 13.00
N PRO A 60 8.30 13.05 13.42
CA PRO A 60 7.75 12.08 12.48
C PRO A 60 6.60 12.66 11.66
N PRO A 61 6.33 12.15 10.44
CA PRO A 61 5.16 12.56 9.66
C PRO A 61 3.87 12.41 10.46
N ARG A 62 3.11 13.50 10.56
CA ARG A 62 1.82 13.54 11.26
C ARG A 62 0.72 13.16 10.26
N VAL A 63 0.20 11.95 10.40
CA VAL A 63 -0.71 11.32 9.42
C VAL A 63 -2.09 11.01 10.01
N GLY A 64 -2.42 11.60 11.16
CA GLY A 64 -3.68 11.35 11.87
C GLY A 64 -4.89 11.97 11.19
N SER A 65 -4.69 13.04 10.43
CA SER A 65 -5.72 13.71 9.63
C SER A 65 -5.10 14.45 8.44
N ARG A 66 -5.96 14.92 7.53
CA ARG A 66 -5.59 15.85 6.46
C ARG A 66 -4.85 17.08 6.97
N GLU A 67 -5.41 17.74 7.99
CA GLU A 67 -4.85 18.96 8.56
C GLU A 67 -3.44 18.72 9.10
N GLU A 68 -3.26 17.67 9.90
CA GLU A 68 -1.95 17.32 10.47
C GLU A 68 -0.88 17.10 9.39
N LEU A 69 -1.24 16.37 8.32
CA LEU A 69 -0.34 16.06 7.23
C LEU A 69 -0.01 17.30 6.39
N THR A 70 -1.01 18.14 6.11
CA THR A 70 -0.83 19.40 5.38
C THR A 70 0.13 20.34 6.11
N VAL A 71 -0.05 20.51 7.42
CA VAL A 71 0.83 21.34 8.25
C VAL A 71 2.25 20.76 8.26
N TRP A 72 2.40 19.45 8.51
CA TRP A 72 3.71 18.80 8.54
C TRP A 72 4.45 18.90 7.20
N MET A 73 3.75 18.72 6.07
CA MET A 73 4.34 18.85 4.73
C MET A 73 4.81 20.29 4.44
N CYS A 74 4.08 21.29 4.95
CA CYS A 74 4.47 22.69 4.87
C CYS A 74 5.72 22.98 5.70
N GLU A 75 5.79 22.49 6.94
CA GLU A 75 6.96 22.64 7.80
C GLU A 75 8.22 22.04 7.16
N LEU A 76 8.12 20.81 6.63
CA LEU A 76 9.22 20.17 5.89
C LEU A 76 9.68 21.04 4.71
N HIS A 77 8.74 21.60 3.94
CA HIS A 77 9.08 22.47 2.82
C HIS A 77 9.71 23.79 3.29
N ASN A 78 9.29 24.33 4.44
CA ASN A 78 9.87 25.53 5.03
C ASN A 78 11.30 25.32 5.53
N ILE A 79 11.63 24.15 6.07
CA ILE A 79 13.02 23.79 6.39
C ILE A 79 13.89 23.87 5.12
N VAL A 80 13.41 23.29 4.01
CA VAL A 80 14.10 23.37 2.72
C VAL A 80 14.15 24.81 2.17
N ASN A 81 13.12 25.62 2.40
CA ASN A 81 13.14 27.04 2.04
C ASN A 81 14.20 27.80 2.83
N ALA A 82 14.31 27.55 4.14
CA ALA A 82 15.31 28.16 5.00
C ALA A 82 16.74 27.81 4.55
N ASP A 83 17.02 26.53 4.24
CA ASP A 83 18.32 26.08 3.68
C ASP A 83 18.70 26.82 2.39
N LEU A 84 17.70 27.22 1.61
CA LEU A 84 17.87 27.91 0.33
C LEU A 84 17.76 29.44 0.44
N GLY A 85 17.62 29.99 1.64
CA GLY A 85 17.44 31.43 1.87
C GLY A 85 16.14 32.00 1.27
N LYS A 86 15.09 31.19 1.19
CA LYS A 86 13.76 31.57 0.68
C LYS A 86 12.84 31.99 1.82
N GLU A 87 11.83 32.77 1.48
CA GLU A 87 10.74 33.11 2.41
C GLU A 87 9.99 31.84 2.86
N GLN A 88 9.70 31.79 4.15
CA GLN A 88 8.88 30.73 4.74
C GLN A 88 7.40 31.04 4.51
N GLN A 89 6.61 30.00 4.26
CA GLN A 89 5.17 30.10 4.09
C GLN A 89 4.46 29.97 5.44
N ASP A 90 3.32 30.64 5.60
CA ASP A 90 2.43 30.36 6.72
C ASP A 90 1.80 28.97 6.53
N CYS A 91 2.09 28.06 7.46
CA CYS A 91 1.61 26.69 7.42
C CYS A 91 0.19 26.51 7.96
N ASN A 92 -0.58 27.59 8.12
CA ASN A 92 -2.02 27.51 8.32
C ASN A 92 -2.67 26.61 7.26
N ALA A 93 -3.32 25.52 7.70
CA ALA A 93 -3.86 24.50 6.81
C ALA A 93 -4.86 25.05 5.79
N PHE A 94 -5.68 26.04 6.16
CA PHE A 94 -6.63 26.67 5.26
C PHE A 94 -5.92 27.43 4.12
N LEU A 95 -4.84 28.15 4.41
CA LEU A 95 -4.06 28.83 3.38
C LEU A 95 -3.37 27.84 2.44
N VAL A 96 -2.84 26.74 2.98
CA VAL A 96 -2.22 25.68 2.18
C VAL A 96 -3.26 24.99 1.29
N ASP A 97 -4.44 24.68 1.83
CA ASP A 97 -5.55 24.12 1.07
C ASP A 97 -5.97 25.04 -0.09
N LEU A 98 -6.08 26.36 0.11
CA LEU A 98 -6.41 27.28 -0.99
C LEU A 98 -5.41 27.21 -2.15
N MET A 99 -4.14 26.86 -1.88
CA MET A 99 -3.12 26.71 -2.90
C MET A 99 -3.23 25.37 -3.65
N TYR A 100 -3.54 24.28 -2.95
CA TYR A 100 -3.37 22.90 -3.46
C TYR A 100 -4.65 22.07 -3.55
N LEU A 101 -5.74 22.46 -2.89
CA LEU A 101 -7.06 21.82 -2.93
C LEU A 101 -7.87 22.24 -4.17
N LYS A 102 -7.23 22.69 -5.24
CA LYS A 102 -7.96 23.03 -6.47
C LYS A 102 -8.72 21.80 -6.97
N ASP A 103 -9.94 22.03 -7.45
CA ASP A 103 -10.68 20.99 -8.15
C ASP A 103 -9.85 20.55 -9.35
N CYS A 104 -9.48 19.27 -9.36
CA CYS A 104 -9.04 18.62 -10.58
C CYS A 104 -10.23 18.75 -11.53
N GLY A 105 -10.18 19.72 -12.45
CA GLY A 105 -11.22 19.88 -13.47
C GLY A 105 -11.59 18.52 -14.03
N GLU A 106 -12.90 18.26 -14.15
CA GLU A 106 -13.49 16.97 -14.47
C GLU A 106 -12.63 16.20 -15.47
N CYS A 107 -11.85 15.25 -14.96
CA CYS A 107 -11.05 14.38 -15.81
C CYS A 107 -12.03 13.40 -16.46
N GLU A 108 -12.54 13.75 -17.63
CA GLU A 108 -13.35 12.83 -18.43
C GLU A 108 -12.48 11.69 -18.94
N VAL A 109 -12.55 10.54 -18.27
CA VAL A 109 -11.93 9.31 -18.76
C VAL A 109 -12.83 8.71 -19.83
N LYS A 110 -12.43 8.83 -21.11
CA LYS A 110 -13.07 8.07 -22.20
C LYS A 110 -12.59 6.62 -22.14
N LYS A 111 -13.37 5.75 -21.52
CA LYS A 111 -13.02 4.34 -21.34
C LYS A 111 -13.56 3.48 -22.50
N PRO A 112 -12.72 2.67 -23.17
CA PRO A 112 -13.20 1.63 -24.07
C PRO A 112 -13.82 0.48 -23.26
N THR A 113 -14.93 -0.10 -23.74
CA THR A 113 -15.47 -1.37 -23.22
C THR A 113 -14.46 -2.49 -23.48
N LEU A 114 -13.94 -3.11 -22.41
CA LEU A 114 -13.05 -4.25 -22.49
C LEU A 114 -13.87 -5.54 -22.40
N GLU A 115 -13.91 -6.32 -23.49
CA GLU A 115 -14.38 -7.71 -23.45
C GLU A 115 -13.25 -8.58 -22.89
N VAL A 116 -13.41 -9.10 -21.67
CA VAL A 116 -12.44 -10.02 -21.07
C VAL A 116 -12.98 -11.44 -21.17
N GLY A 117 -12.15 -12.35 -21.67
CA GLY A 117 -12.50 -13.74 -21.96
C GLY A 117 -12.70 -14.60 -20.71
N VAL A 118 -13.88 -14.48 -20.10
CA VAL A 118 -14.62 -15.58 -19.49
C VAL A 118 -16.06 -15.39 -19.95
N GLU A 119 -16.51 -16.24 -20.87
CA GLU A 119 -17.86 -16.28 -21.47
C GLU A 119 -18.77 -15.05 -21.24
N GLY A 120 -18.49 -13.95 -21.96
CA GLY A 120 -19.51 -12.95 -22.29
C GLY A 120 -19.87 -11.91 -21.21
N GLU A 121 -19.09 -11.73 -20.14
CA GLU A 121 -19.36 -10.64 -19.19
C GLU A 121 -18.73 -9.31 -19.66
N VAL A 122 -19.59 -8.31 -19.92
CA VAL A 122 -19.18 -6.92 -20.17
C VAL A 122 -18.88 -6.28 -18.83
N MET A 123 -17.60 -6.02 -18.52
CA MET A 123 -17.24 -5.26 -17.32
C MET A 123 -17.73 -3.81 -17.44
N ASP A 124 -18.31 -3.29 -16.36
CA ASP A 124 -18.63 -1.85 -16.25
C ASP A 124 -17.35 -1.07 -16.55
N PRO A 125 -17.32 -0.18 -17.56
CA PRO A 125 -16.15 0.66 -17.82
C PRO A 125 -15.73 1.45 -16.57
N ASN A 126 -16.64 1.75 -15.65
CA ASN A 126 -16.31 2.42 -14.39
C ASN A 126 -15.75 1.51 -13.30
N TYR A 127 -15.76 0.19 -13.50
CA TYR A 127 -15.13 -0.76 -12.61
C TYR A 127 -13.61 -0.59 -12.62
N VAL A 128 -13.05 -0.21 -11.47
CA VAL A 128 -11.61 -0.05 -11.24
C VAL A 128 -10.96 -1.27 -10.60
N GLY A 129 -11.75 -2.33 -10.34
CA GLY A 129 -11.30 -3.46 -9.54
C GLY A 129 -11.14 -3.12 -8.06
N PRO A 130 -10.93 -4.12 -7.21
CA PRO A 130 -10.52 -3.89 -5.83
C PRO A 130 -9.07 -3.37 -5.77
N TRP A 131 -8.83 -2.32 -4.97
CA TRP A 131 -7.49 -1.79 -4.72
C TRP A 131 -6.91 -2.33 -3.41
N ASP A 132 -5.74 -2.99 -3.47
CA ASP A 132 -5.01 -3.48 -2.30
C ASP A 132 -3.50 -3.35 -2.50
N ALA A 133 -2.85 -2.39 -1.84
CA ALA A 133 -1.43 -2.13 -2.05
C ALA A 133 -0.51 -3.36 -1.84
N GLY A 134 -0.90 -4.32 -1.00
CA GLY A 134 -0.15 -5.55 -0.73
C GLY A 134 -0.14 -6.52 -1.91
N ILE A 135 -1.17 -6.49 -2.77
CA ILE A 135 -1.20 -7.26 -4.01
C ILE A 135 -0.37 -6.58 -5.09
N TYR A 136 -0.55 -5.27 -5.29
CA TYR A 136 0.17 -4.52 -6.32
C TYR A 136 1.68 -4.42 -6.03
N GLY A 137 2.09 -4.42 -4.75
CA GLY A 137 3.49 -4.39 -4.33
C GLY A 137 4.24 -5.73 -4.44
N ARG A 138 3.54 -6.87 -4.62
CA ARG A 138 4.15 -8.21 -4.69
C ARG A 138 4.65 -8.62 -6.09
N GLY A 139 4.42 -7.79 -7.11
CA GLY A 139 5.20 -7.78 -8.34
C GLY A 139 4.87 -8.82 -9.42
N ASP A 140 3.72 -9.49 -9.37
CA ASP A 140 3.37 -10.55 -10.34
C ASP A 140 1.86 -10.56 -10.65
N ASN A 141 1.49 -11.30 -11.72
CA ASN A 141 0.21 -11.44 -12.47
C ASN A 141 -1.15 -11.44 -11.73
N MET A 142 -1.22 -11.18 -10.42
CA MET A 142 -2.48 -11.11 -9.66
C MET A 142 -3.45 -10.06 -10.22
N LEU A 143 -2.93 -8.98 -10.83
CA LEU A 143 -3.71 -7.89 -11.46
C LEU A 143 -4.75 -8.38 -12.47
N ASN A 144 -4.42 -9.42 -13.23
CA ASN A 144 -5.32 -9.92 -14.28
C ASN A 144 -6.24 -11.05 -13.80
N SER A 145 -6.08 -11.48 -12.54
CA SER A 145 -6.75 -12.68 -12.01
C SER A 145 -7.66 -12.39 -10.81
N ILE A 146 -7.65 -11.17 -10.26
CA ILE A 146 -8.54 -10.73 -9.18
C ILE A 146 -9.46 -9.69 -9.77
N LEU A 147 -10.71 -10.10 -9.99
CA LEU A 147 -11.71 -9.34 -10.73
C LEU A 147 -12.86 -8.88 -9.85
N THR A 148 -12.91 -9.33 -8.59
CA THR A 148 -13.98 -9.01 -7.63
C THR A 148 -13.45 -8.76 -6.23
N GLU A 149 -14.21 -8.04 -5.40
CA GLU A 149 -13.85 -7.78 -4.01
C GLU A 149 -13.78 -9.07 -3.17
N GLY A 150 -14.65 -10.05 -3.41
CA GLY A 150 -14.58 -11.36 -2.76
C GLY A 150 -13.26 -12.10 -3.06
N GLU A 151 -12.83 -12.10 -4.32
CA GLU A 151 -11.55 -12.70 -4.72
C GLU A 151 -10.34 -11.97 -4.12
N LEU A 152 -10.48 -10.69 -3.80
CA LEU A 152 -9.47 -9.93 -3.08
C LEU A 152 -9.33 -10.43 -1.63
N TRP A 153 -10.47 -10.57 -0.93
CA TRP A 153 -10.52 -11.08 0.43
C TRP A 153 -9.96 -12.51 0.50
N ASP A 154 -10.41 -13.39 -0.38
CA ASP A 154 -9.92 -14.78 -0.44
C ASP A 154 -8.40 -14.85 -0.70
N ALA A 155 -7.89 -14.00 -1.60
CA ALA A 155 -6.46 -13.96 -1.90
C ALA A 155 -5.64 -13.43 -0.72
N ARG A 156 -6.19 -12.49 0.06
CA ARG A 156 -5.56 -11.93 1.26
C ARG A 156 -5.52 -12.96 2.39
N ASP A 157 -6.64 -13.59 2.70
CA ASP A 157 -6.71 -14.64 3.72
C ASP A 157 -5.76 -15.80 3.39
N LEU A 158 -5.70 -16.19 2.12
CA LEU A 158 -4.79 -17.23 1.66
C LEU A 158 -3.31 -16.81 1.76
N ALA A 159 -2.99 -15.54 1.53
CA ALA A 159 -1.64 -15.01 1.72
C ALA A 159 -1.25 -14.99 3.20
N ASP A 160 -2.13 -14.52 4.08
CA ASP A 160 -1.91 -14.47 5.53
C ASP A 160 -1.73 -15.87 6.12
N LEU A 161 -2.51 -16.86 5.63
CA LEU A 161 -2.34 -18.26 6.01
C LEU A 161 -0.99 -18.84 5.57
N VAL A 162 -0.53 -18.52 4.34
CA VAL A 162 0.78 -18.99 3.85
C VAL A 162 1.94 -18.38 4.65
N ASP A 163 1.82 -17.11 5.07
CA ASP A 163 2.80 -16.47 5.94
C ASP A 163 2.78 -17.06 7.36
N ALA A 164 1.60 -17.34 7.92
CA ALA A 164 1.45 -18.06 9.18
C ALA A 164 2.08 -19.47 9.13
N MET A 165 1.96 -20.18 8.00
CA MET A 165 2.61 -21.47 7.78
C MET A 165 4.15 -21.39 7.78
N GLU A 166 4.73 -20.28 7.33
CA GLU A 166 6.16 -20.07 7.41
C GLU A 166 6.64 -19.92 8.86
N VAL A 167 5.83 -19.30 9.72
CA VAL A 167 6.03 -19.26 11.17
C VAL A 167 5.87 -20.66 11.77
N MET A 168 4.78 -21.37 11.47
CA MET A 168 4.53 -22.71 12.00
C MET A 168 5.60 -23.71 11.59
N LYS A 169 6.12 -23.63 10.36
CA LYS A 169 7.27 -24.44 9.94
C LYS A 169 8.50 -24.19 10.80
N ARG A 170 8.76 -22.93 11.20
CA ARG A 170 9.91 -22.56 12.02
C ARG A 170 9.82 -23.16 13.43
N TRP A 171 8.62 -23.25 13.98
CA TRP A 171 8.38 -23.71 15.36
C TRP A 171 8.04 -25.19 15.47
N PHE A 172 7.22 -25.71 14.56
CA PHE A 172 6.62 -27.05 14.65
C PHE A 172 7.07 -28.01 13.54
N ARG A 173 7.96 -27.58 12.62
CA ARG A 173 8.38 -28.35 11.43
C ARG A 173 7.21 -28.93 10.60
N ALA A 174 6.03 -28.35 10.74
CA ALA A 174 4.78 -28.88 10.18
C ALA A 174 4.71 -28.83 8.64
N PHE A 175 5.59 -28.06 7.99
CA PHE A 175 5.56 -27.85 6.53
C PHE A 175 6.95 -27.82 5.90
N ASN A 176 7.10 -28.34 4.68
CA ASN A 176 8.36 -28.30 3.94
C ASN A 176 8.55 -26.97 3.19
N LYS A 177 9.79 -26.50 3.06
CA LYS A 177 10.19 -25.35 2.21
C LYS A 177 9.63 -25.45 0.79
N LYS A 178 9.64 -26.64 0.19
CA LYS A 178 9.18 -26.85 -1.20
C LYS A 178 7.68 -26.67 -1.34
N GLU A 179 6.90 -27.05 -0.33
CA GLU A 179 5.43 -26.92 -0.33
C GLU A 179 5.02 -25.47 -0.17
N ILE A 180 5.61 -24.75 0.80
CA ILE A 180 5.37 -23.31 0.98
C ILE A 180 5.75 -22.53 -0.29
N LYS A 181 6.88 -22.87 -0.92
CA LYS A 181 7.28 -22.23 -2.19
C LYS A 181 6.23 -22.45 -3.28
N ARG A 182 5.70 -23.67 -3.42
CA ARG A 182 4.65 -23.98 -4.40
C ARG A 182 3.35 -23.23 -4.10
N MET A 183 2.99 -23.10 -2.83
CA MET A 183 1.80 -22.33 -2.42
C MET A 183 1.95 -20.84 -2.74
N LYS A 184 3.14 -20.26 -2.48
CA LYS A 184 3.47 -18.90 -2.90
C LYS A 184 3.40 -18.74 -4.43
N GLU A 185 3.84 -19.73 -5.19
CA GLU A 185 3.71 -19.72 -6.66
C GLU A 185 2.25 -19.75 -7.12
N VAL A 186 1.39 -20.55 -6.49
CA VAL A 186 -0.06 -20.61 -6.81
C VAL A 186 -0.80 -19.34 -6.38
N LEU A 187 -0.45 -18.74 -5.23
CA LEU A 187 -0.99 -17.45 -4.80
C LEU A 187 -0.75 -16.35 -5.84
N VAL A 188 0.46 -16.39 -6.43
CA VAL A 188 0.97 -15.31 -7.27
C VAL A 188 0.60 -15.50 -8.74
N LYS A 189 0.59 -16.75 -9.22
CA LYS A 189 0.42 -17.08 -10.65
C LYS A 189 -0.83 -17.90 -10.94
N GLY A 190 -1.53 -18.37 -9.91
CA GLY A 190 -2.64 -19.30 -10.05
C GLY A 190 -3.97 -18.60 -10.33
N GLY A 191 -4.81 -19.29 -11.12
CA GLY A 191 -6.19 -18.89 -11.38
C GLY A 191 -7.07 -18.98 -10.12
N LYS A 192 -8.32 -18.52 -10.23
CA LYS A 192 -9.31 -18.58 -9.13
C LYS A 192 -9.48 -20.00 -8.59
N GLU A 193 -9.74 -20.97 -9.48
CA GLU A 193 -9.95 -22.37 -9.10
C GLU A 193 -8.73 -22.99 -8.39
N GLU A 194 -7.52 -22.64 -8.83
CA GLU A 194 -6.28 -23.14 -8.21
C GLU A 194 -6.09 -22.58 -6.80
N ARG A 195 -6.46 -21.30 -6.58
CA ARG A 195 -6.42 -20.65 -5.26
C ARG A 195 -7.48 -21.22 -4.32
N GLU A 196 -8.71 -21.44 -4.78
CA GLU A 196 -9.76 -22.08 -4.00
C GLU A 196 -9.40 -23.53 -3.62
N GLY A 197 -8.86 -24.31 -4.57
CA GLY A 197 -8.40 -25.67 -4.32
C GLY A 197 -7.25 -25.73 -3.31
N MET A 198 -6.33 -24.77 -3.37
CA MET A 198 -5.27 -24.61 -2.38
C MET A 198 -5.82 -24.25 -1.00
N GLY A 199 -6.77 -23.30 -0.91
CA GLY A 199 -7.40 -22.91 0.35
C GLY A 199 -8.06 -24.09 1.07
N LYS A 200 -8.87 -24.88 0.35
CA LYS A 200 -9.51 -26.10 0.91
C LYS A 200 -8.48 -27.08 1.48
N ARG A 201 -7.39 -27.31 0.74
CA ARG A 201 -6.31 -28.20 1.18
C ARG A 201 -5.56 -27.65 2.39
N LEU A 202 -5.39 -26.33 2.46
CA LEU A 202 -4.72 -25.68 3.59
C LEU A 202 -5.52 -25.85 4.87
N THR A 203 -6.83 -25.57 4.82
CA THR A 203 -7.73 -25.71 5.97
C THR A 203 -7.72 -27.14 6.51
N GLU A 204 -7.70 -28.15 5.65
CA GLU A 204 -7.61 -29.55 6.05
C GLU A 204 -6.29 -29.88 6.77
N VAL A 205 -5.16 -29.39 6.24
CA VAL A 205 -3.84 -29.69 6.81
C VAL A 205 -3.61 -28.94 8.12
N VAL A 206 -4.01 -27.66 8.19
CA VAL A 206 -3.93 -26.86 9.42
C VAL A 206 -4.83 -27.46 10.50
N GLY A 207 -6.06 -27.88 10.16
CA GLY A 207 -6.95 -28.57 11.10
C GLY A 207 -6.31 -29.82 11.71
N LYS A 208 -5.69 -30.67 10.87
CA LYS A 208 -4.96 -31.87 11.34
C LYS A 208 -3.76 -31.53 12.23
N ALA A 209 -3.04 -30.45 11.93
CA ALA A 209 -1.90 -30.02 12.73
C ALA A 209 -2.34 -29.51 14.11
N LEU A 210 -3.40 -28.70 14.16
CA LEU A 210 -3.98 -28.17 15.41
C LEU A 210 -4.52 -29.29 16.32
N GLU A 211 -5.22 -30.28 15.74
CA GLU A 211 -5.66 -31.48 16.48
C GLU A 211 -4.49 -32.30 17.04
N GLY A 212 -3.36 -32.34 16.33
CA GLY A 212 -2.14 -33.00 16.80
C GLY A 212 -1.51 -32.28 17.99
N MET A 213 -1.47 -30.94 17.94
CA MET A 213 -0.94 -30.11 19.02
C MET A 213 -1.79 -30.16 20.29
N ASP A 214 -3.11 -30.24 20.13
CA ASP A 214 -4.06 -30.42 21.24
C ASP A 214 -3.84 -31.76 21.96
N LYS A 215 -3.62 -32.84 21.20
CA LYS A 215 -3.30 -34.18 21.75
C LYS A 215 -1.94 -34.25 22.44
N GLU A 216 -0.99 -33.41 22.06
CA GLU A 216 0.34 -33.34 22.68
C GLU A 216 0.42 -32.40 23.89
N GLY A 217 -0.68 -31.71 24.24
CA GLY A 217 -0.73 -30.81 25.40
C GLY A 217 0.12 -29.55 25.22
N LEU A 218 0.34 -29.10 23.98
CA LEU A 218 1.22 -27.96 23.65
C LEU A 218 0.56 -26.58 23.83
N TRP A 219 -0.68 -26.52 24.31
CA TRP A 219 -1.44 -25.27 24.53
C TRP A 219 -1.46 -24.79 25.99
N ASP A 220 -0.90 -25.57 26.92
CA ASP A 220 -0.66 -25.20 28.33
C ASP A 220 0.74 -24.57 28.52
#